data_AF-A0A0T7SBX6-F1
#
_entry.id   AF-A0A0T7SBX6-F1
#
_cell.length_a   1.000
_cell.length_b   1.000
_cell.length_c   1.000
_cell.angle_alpha   90.00
_cell.angle_beta   90.00
_cell.angle_gamma   90.00
#
_symmetry.space_group_name_H-M   'P 1'
#
loop_
_entity.id
_entity.type
_entity.pdbx_description
1 polymer ?
#
loop_
_entity_poly.entity_id
_entity_poly.type
_entity_poly.pdbx_seq_one_letter_code
_entity_poly.pdbx_strand_id
1 'polypeptide(L)'
;MKRVEPKQTLSITIPTSLYQKLMKEVGKGKIGKFIKETVEEKLEQEKENLGRAYQECYANNTHLLELAKKWERAGIESWLNYERNKRKSVATKILKKRNDRKVN
;
A
#
# COMPACT_ATOMS: atom_id res chain seq x y z
N MET A 1 -23.39 10.67 4.21
CA MET A 1 -22.94 10.55 5.62
C MET A 1 -21.42 10.55 5.63
N LYS A 2 -20.76 11.52 6.31
CA LYS A 2 -19.29 11.50 6.47
C LYS A 2 -18.93 10.27 7.32
N ARG A 3 -18.04 9.41 6.82
CA ARG A 3 -17.49 8.29 7.60
C ARG A 3 -16.67 8.89 8.74
N VAL A 4 -17.17 8.83 9.96
CA VAL A 4 -16.41 9.22 11.15
C VAL A 4 -15.55 8.00 11.49
N GLU A 5 -14.23 8.13 11.35
CA GLU A 5 -13.31 7.07 11.76
C GLU A 5 -13.45 6.79 13.26
N PRO A 6 -13.41 5.52 13.69
CA PRO A 6 -13.53 5.18 15.09
C PRO A 6 -12.36 5.78 15.87
N LYS A 7 -12.65 6.58 16.91
CA LYS A 7 -11.63 7.04 17.86
C LYS A 7 -11.05 5.81 18.58
N GLN A 8 -9.85 5.40 18.20
CA GLN A 8 -9.12 4.37 18.91
C GLN A 8 -8.46 4.97 20.15
N THR A 9 -8.66 4.33 21.31
CA THR A 9 -7.94 4.68 22.54
C THR A 9 -6.77 3.74 22.70
N LEU A 10 -5.56 4.30 22.65
CA LEU A 10 -4.31 3.56 22.86
C LEU A 10 -3.82 3.81 24.28
N SER A 11 -3.38 2.75 24.97
CA SER A 11 -2.77 2.83 26.29
C SER A 11 -1.30 2.46 26.18
N ILE A 12 -0.43 3.28 26.78
CA ILE A 12 1.01 3.03 26.81
C ILE A 12 1.49 2.99 28.26
N THR A 13 2.48 2.14 28.52
CA THR A 13 3.19 2.12 29.79
C THR A 13 4.49 2.88 29.61
N ILE A 14 4.73 3.86 30.49
CA ILE A 14 5.98 4.63 30.51
C ILE A 14 6.59 4.60 31.90
N PRO A 15 7.93 4.74 32.04
CA PRO A 15 8.57 4.83 33.34
C PRO A 15 8.01 5.97 34.19
N THR A 16 7.82 5.73 35.49
CA THR A 16 7.25 6.71 36.43
C THR A 16 8.06 8.02 36.46
N SER A 17 9.38 7.93 36.37
CA SER A 17 10.28 9.09 36.32
C SER A 17 10.02 9.97 35.10
N LEU A 18 9.72 9.36 33.94
CA LEU A 18 9.38 10.07 32.72
C LEU A 18 8.01 10.73 32.83
N TYR A 19 7.01 10.03 33.37
CA TYR A 19 5.68 10.61 33.60
C TYR A 19 5.73 11.81 34.55
N GLN A 20 6.54 11.74 35.62
CA GLN A 20 6.74 12.85 36.55
C GLN A 20 7.39 14.06 35.87
N LYS A 21 8.39 13.85 35.01
CA LYS A 21 8.98 14.93 34.20
C LYS A 21 7.96 15.55 33.26
N LEU A 22 7.19 14.73 32.55
CA LEU A 22 6.11 15.21 31.67
C LEU A 22 5.06 16.01 32.45
N MET A 23 4.68 15.57 33.65
CA MET A 23 3.78 16.34 34.51
C MET A 23 4.36 17.71 34.89
N LYS A 24 5.67 17.80 35.13
CA LYS A 24 6.33 19.04 35.53
C LYS A 24 6.53 20.01 34.36
N GLU A 25 6.92 19.50 33.19
CA GLU A 25 7.28 20.33 32.03
C GLU A 25 6.07 20.64 31.13
N VAL A 26 5.19 19.66 30.91
CA VAL A 26 4.05 19.78 29.98
C VAL A 26 2.75 20.09 30.73
N GLY A 27 2.57 19.53 31.92
CA GLY A 27 1.37 19.68 32.75
C GLY A 27 0.33 18.57 32.51
N LYS A 28 -0.29 18.09 33.59
CA LYS A 28 -1.18 16.90 33.63
C LYS A 28 -2.26 16.88 32.53
N GLY A 29 -2.88 18.02 32.22
CA GLY A 29 -3.95 18.11 31.22
C GLY A 29 -3.47 18.17 29.76
N LYS A 30 -2.17 18.36 29.51
CA LYS A 30 -1.60 18.54 28.17
C LYS A 30 -0.77 17.35 27.70
N ILE A 31 -0.46 16.39 28.57
CA ILE A 31 0.36 15.21 28.25
C ILE A 31 -0.22 14.42 27.07
N GLY A 32 -1.54 14.18 27.03
CA GLY A 32 -2.17 13.45 25.93
C GLY A 32 -2.02 14.16 24.58
N LYS A 33 -2.16 15.49 24.57
CA LYS A 33 -1.96 16.31 23.36
C LYS A 33 -0.49 16.28 22.93
N PHE A 34 0.42 16.44 23.88
CA PHE A 34 1.87 16.39 23.63
C PHE A 34 2.32 15.05 23.05
N ILE A 35 1.88 13.93 23.64
CA ILE A 35 2.20 12.59 23.13
C ILE A 35 1.67 12.43 21.70
N LYS A 36 0.43 12.87 21.44
CA LYS A 36 -0.17 12.79 20.11
C LYS A 36 0.65 13.55 19.07
N GLU A 37 0.95 14.83 19.33
CA GLU A 37 1.73 15.67 18.42
C GLU A 37 3.13 15.09 18.18
N THR A 38 3.78 14.60 19.23
CA THR A 38 5.11 13.97 19.14
C THR A 38 5.08 12.70 18.27
N VAL A 39 4.06 11.85 18.45
CA VAL A 39 3.90 10.61 17.67
C VAL A 39 3.60 10.93 16.20
N GLU A 40 2.73 11.91 15.93
CA GLU A 40 2.43 12.36 14.57
C GLU A 40 3.69 12.90 13.87
N GLU A 41 4.49 13.72 14.54
CA GLU A 41 5.75 14.24 14.00
C GLU A 41 6.75 13.11 13.69
N LYS A 42 6.90 12.15 14.61
CA LYS A 42 7.82 11.02 14.43
C LYS A 42 7.38 10.09 13.30
N LEU A 43 6.08 9.83 13.19
CA LEU A 43 5.54 9.05 12.08
C LEU A 43 5.78 9.73 10.73
N GLU A 44 5.64 11.06 10.66
CA GLU A 44 5.91 11.78 9.42
C GLU A 44 7.39 11.72 9.03
N GLN A 45 8.30 11.93 10.00
CA GLN A 45 9.74 11.73 9.80
C GLN A 45 10.08 10.32 9.33
N GLU A 46 9.43 9.29 9.89
CA GLU A 46 9.68 7.90 9.54
C GLU A 46 9.17 7.56 8.13
N LYS A 47 8.02 8.12 7.71
CA LYS A 47 7.56 8.03 6.31
C LYS A 47 8.53 8.68 5.34
N GLU A 48 9.06 9.86 5.66
CA GLU A 48 10.06 10.52 4.82
C GLU A 48 11.35 9.70 4.71
N ASN A 49 11.79 9.11 5.81
CA ASN A 49 12.96 8.23 5.83
C ASN A 49 12.72 6.95 5.01
N LEU A 50 11.52 6.36 5.11
CA LEU A 50 11.10 5.24 4.25
C LEU A 50 11.08 5.63 2.78
N GLY A 51 10.56 6.82 2.44
CA GLY A 51 10.57 7.34 1.07
C GLY A 51 11.98 7.50 0.52
N ARG A 52 12.90 8.04 1.33
CA ARG A 52 14.33 8.16 0.98
C ARG A 52 14.99 6.80 0.83
N ALA A 53 14.83 5.91 1.79
CA ALA A 53 15.38 4.55 1.73
C ALA A 53 14.87 3.77 0.52
N TYR A 54 13.60 3.95 0.16
CA TYR A 54 13.02 3.40 -1.06
C TYR A 54 13.71 3.98 -2.31
N GLN A 55 13.82 5.30 -2.42
CA GLN A 55 14.53 5.94 -3.53
C GLN A 55 15.97 5.47 -3.65
N GLU A 56 16.70 5.38 -2.54
CA GLU A 56 18.09 4.90 -2.49
C GLU A 56 18.19 3.43 -2.90
N CYS A 57 17.27 2.56 -2.47
CA CYS A 57 17.23 1.16 -2.89
C CYS A 57 17.11 1.03 -4.42
N TYR A 58 16.25 1.82 -5.06
CA TYR A 58 16.10 1.79 -6.52
C TYR A 58 17.23 2.52 -7.26
N ALA A 59 17.80 3.57 -6.68
CA ALA A 59 18.92 4.30 -7.26
C ALA A 59 20.24 3.49 -7.22
N ASN A 60 20.45 2.70 -6.16
CA ASN A 60 21.72 1.99 -5.92
C ASN A 60 21.71 0.50 -6.30
N ASN A 61 20.55 -0.10 -6.59
CA ASN A 61 20.46 -1.49 -7.06
C ASN A 61 19.82 -1.61 -8.44
N THR A 62 20.64 -1.36 -9.47
CA THR A 62 20.29 -1.55 -10.88
C THR A 62 19.72 -2.95 -11.15
N HIS A 63 20.23 -3.98 -10.47
CA HIS A 63 19.74 -5.35 -10.58
C HIS A 63 18.28 -5.51 -10.13
N LEU A 64 17.88 -4.89 -9.01
CA LEU A 64 16.50 -4.93 -8.52
C LEU A 64 15.56 -4.17 -9.45
N LEU A 65 16.04 -3.08 -10.04
CA LEU A 65 15.29 -2.28 -11.00
C LEU A 65 15.09 -3.03 -12.33
N GLU A 66 16.08 -3.79 -12.78
CA GLU A 66 15.94 -4.71 -13.92
C GLU A 66 14.97 -5.87 -13.64
N LEU A 67 15.05 -6.46 -12.45
CA LEU A 67 14.11 -7.49 -12.00
C LEU A 67 12.69 -6.94 -11.98
N ALA A 68 12.44 -5.79 -11.34
CA ALA A 68 11.14 -5.14 -11.31
C ALA A 68 10.58 -4.92 -12.73
N LYS A 69 11.40 -4.42 -13.66
CA LYS A 69 11.02 -4.26 -15.08
C LYS A 69 10.70 -5.59 -15.77
N LYS A 70 11.43 -6.67 -15.47
CA LYS A 70 11.15 -8.01 -16.00
C LYS A 70 9.80 -8.54 -15.49
N TRP A 71 9.52 -8.40 -14.20
CA TRP A 71 8.24 -8.81 -13.60
C TRP A 71 7.07 -8.01 -14.14
N GLU A 72 7.22 -6.71 -14.33
CA GLU A 72 6.20 -5.85 -14.94
C GLU A 72 5.89 -6.27 -16.38
N ARG A 73 6.91 -6.53 -17.22
CA ARG A 73 6.70 -7.06 -18.58
C ARG A 73 6.00 -8.42 -18.57
N ALA A 74 6.41 -9.33 -17.68
CA ALA A 74 5.78 -10.64 -17.56
C ALA A 74 4.29 -10.53 -17.17
N GLY A 75 3.94 -9.59 -16.31
CA GLY A 75 2.55 -9.28 -15.95
C GLY A 75 1.73 -8.80 -17.16
N ILE A 76 2.30 -7.87 -17.95
CA ILE A 76 1.66 -7.34 -19.17
C ILE A 76 1.48 -8.46 -20.21
N GLU A 77 2.51 -9.27 -20.46
CA GLU A 77 2.45 -10.38 -21.42
C GLU A 77 1.42 -11.43 -21.02
N SER A 78 1.35 -11.76 -19.73
CA SER A 78 0.33 -12.67 -19.18
C SER A 78 -1.08 -12.14 -19.45
N TRP A 79 -1.32 -10.85 -19.18
CA TRP A 79 -2.61 -10.20 -19.43
C TRP A 79 -2.97 -10.16 -20.93
N LEU A 80 -2.03 -9.79 -21.79
CA LEU A 80 -2.23 -9.79 -23.25
C LEU A 80 -2.54 -11.20 -23.78
N ASN A 81 -1.87 -12.22 -23.25
CA ASN A 81 -2.13 -13.60 -23.64
C ASN A 81 -3.53 -14.05 -23.20
N TYR A 82 -3.94 -13.69 -21.98
CA TYR A 82 -5.29 -13.93 -21.48
C TYR A 82 -6.36 -13.28 -22.38
N GLU A 83 -6.21 -11.99 -22.69
CA GLU A 83 -7.08 -11.24 -23.61
C GLU A 83 -7.19 -11.94 -24.98
N ARG A 84 -6.06 -12.32 -25.56
CA ARG A 84 -6.00 -12.98 -26.87
C ARG A 84 -6.73 -14.33 -26.85
N ASN A 85 -6.52 -15.14 -25.81
CA ASN A 85 -7.17 -16.44 -25.67
C ASN A 85 -8.68 -16.30 -25.46
N LYS A 86 -9.12 -15.30 -24.70
CA LYS A 86 -10.54 -14.96 -24.53
C LYS A 86 -11.18 -14.60 -25.88
N ARG A 87 -10.54 -13.75 -26.68
CA ARG A 87 -11.03 -13.37 -28.03
C ARG A 87 -11.12 -14.57 -28.97
N LYS A 88 -10.09 -15.43 -28.99
CA LYS A 88 -10.10 -16.67 -29.80
C LYS A 88 -11.25 -17.60 -29.40
N SER A 89 -11.47 -17.80 -28.09
CA SER A 89 -12.57 -18.62 -27.58
C SER A 89 -13.94 -18.13 -28.05
N VAL A 90 -14.16 -16.81 -27.99
CA VAL A 90 -15.40 -16.18 -28.48
C VAL A 90 -15.57 -16.38 -29.99
N ALA A 91 -14.51 -16.16 -30.78
CA ALA A 91 -14.56 -16.36 -32.24
C ALA A 91 -14.89 -17.82 -32.62
N THR A 92 -14.29 -18.80 -31.96
CA THR A 92 -14.60 -20.22 -32.17
C THR A 92 -16.05 -20.56 -31.79
N LYS A 93 -16.60 -19.98 -30.73
CA LYS A 93 -18.02 -20.17 -30.36
C LYS A 93 -18.96 -19.61 -31.42
N ILE A 94 -18.63 -18.44 -31.99
CA ILE A 94 -19.42 -17.81 -33.06
C ILE A 94 -19.39 -18.66 -34.33
N LEU A 95 -18.22 -19.15 -34.73
CA LEU A 95 -18.05 -20.04 -35.90
C LEU A 95 -18.83 -21.35 -35.74
N LYS A 96 -18.73 -22.00 -34.57
CA LYS A 96 -19.49 -23.21 -34.26
C LYS A 96 -21.01 -22.97 -34.36
N LYS A 97 -21.51 -21.92 -33.70
CA LYS A 97 -22.93 -21.53 -33.77
C LYS A 97 -23.42 -21.22 -35.19
N ARG A 98 -22.54 -20.71 -36.07
CA ARG A 98 -22.86 -20.41 -37.46
C ARG A 98 -22.89 -21.67 -38.32
N ASN A 99 -22.01 -22.64 -38.08
CA ASN A 99 -22.02 -23.93 -38.76
C ASN A 99 -23.22 -24.79 -38.32
N ASP A 100 -23.55 -24.83 -37.04
CA ASP A 100 -24.71 -25.58 -36.52
C ASP A 100 -26.04 -25.09 -37.14
N ARG A 101 -26.13 -23.80 -37.49
CA ARG A 101 -27.30 -23.21 -38.19
C ARG A 101 -27.37 -23.48 -39.70
N LYS A 102 -26.29 -23.96 -40.32
CA LYS A 102 -26.25 -24.28 -41.75
C LYS A 102 -26.53 -25.76 -42.03
N VAL A 103 -26.50 -26.60 -40.99
CA VAL A 103 -26.67 -28.06 -41.07
C VAL A 103 -28.11 -28.48 -40.69
N ASN A 104 -28.93 -27.54 -40.20
CA ASN A 104 -30.39 -27.64 -40.11
C ASN A 104 -31.05 -26.80 -41.20
#